data_AF-A0A8J2X916-F1
#
_entry.id   AF-A0A8J2X916-F1
#
_cell.length_a   1.000
_cell.length_b   1.000
_cell.length_c   1.000
_cell.angle_alpha   90.00
_cell.angle_beta   90.00
_cell.angle_gamma   90.00
#
_symmetry.space_group_name_H-M   'P 1'
#
loop_
_entity.id
_entity.type
_entity.pdbx_description
1 polymer ?
#
loop_
_entity_poly.entity_id
_entity_poly.type
_entity_poly.pdbx_seq_one_letter_code
_entity_poly.pdbx_strand_id
1 'polypeptide(L)'
;MNRITKSIILFLILVSISCDKKKPKKTYLANYIDSLKTEYSLTENPLLVIDGVAAHYESMNDGWFLIKEEDISSLKYIKKGETKIYGSKDVNGVVLLTTMLSERQRANTKLEKKTIYVLDGEIISLAEYKKIDQSKIIGTATITEQSVIKEFTSDKYDELIYVTTKMPTE
;
A
#
# COMPACT_ATOMS: atom_id res chain seq x y z
N MET A 1 -26.84 66.19 -6.88
CA MET A 1 -26.62 66.51 -5.45
C MET A 1 -27.26 65.37 -4.67
N ASN A 2 -26.60 64.47 -3.95
CA ASN A 2 -25.34 64.51 -3.22
C ASN A 2 -24.55 63.20 -3.37
N ARG A 3 -23.23 63.34 -3.45
CA ARG A 3 -22.23 62.27 -3.34
C ARG A 3 -22.18 61.80 -1.89
N ILE A 4 -22.44 60.51 -1.66
CA ILE A 4 -22.11 59.85 -0.39
C ILE A 4 -20.84 59.06 -0.65
N THR A 5 -19.72 59.62 -0.24
CA THR A 5 -18.40 58.99 -0.21
C THR A 5 -18.43 57.79 0.74
N LYS A 6 -18.52 56.58 0.19
CA LYS A 6 -18.30 55.36 0.96
C LYS A 6 -16.80 55.17 1.13
N SER A 7 -16.27 55.49 2.32
CA SER A 7 -14.94 55.06 2.74
C SER A 7 -14.87 53.54 2.68
N ILE A 8 -14.12 53.02 1.70
CA ILE A 8 -13.73 51.61 1.64
C ILE A 8 -12.65 51.43 2.70
N ILE A 9 -13.06 51.01 3.91
CA ILE A 9 -12.14 50.52 4.92
C ILE A 9 -11.73 49.12 4.46
N LEU A 10 -10.56 49.04 3.86
CA LEU A 10 -9.86 47.80 3.53
C LEU A 10 -9.47 47.11 4.84
N PHE A 11 -10.37 46.27 5.36
CA PHE A 11 -10.04 45.36 6.45
C PHE A 11 -9.16 44.25 5.86
N LEU A 12 -7.84 44.45 5.95
CA LEU A 12 -6.82 43.43 5.74
C LEU A 12 -6.98 42.38 6.86
N ILE A 13 -7.99 41.52 6.71
CA ILE A 13 -8.07 40.28 7.48
C ILE A 13 -6.96 39.41 6.90
N LEU A 14 -5.78 39.52 7.51
CA LEU A 14 -4.81 38.43 7.57
C LEU A 14 -5.51 37.28 8.30
N VAL A 15 -6.37 36.56 7.56
CA VAL A 15 -6.71 35.19 7.92
C VAL A 15 -5.40 34.45 7.70
N SER A 16 -4.61 34.34 8.75
CA SER A 16 -3.74 33.20 8.93
C SER A 16 -4.64 31.99 8.86
N ILE A 17 -4.86 31.50 7.63
CA ILE A 17 -5.27 30.14 7.37
C ILE A 17 -4.10 29.33 7.91
N SER A 18 -4.13 29.07 9.22
CA SER A 18 -3.37 28.00 9.84
C SER A 18 -3.91 26.76 9.15
N CYS A 19 -3.22 26.40 8.08
CA CYS A 19 -3.47 25.19 7.33
C CYS A 19 -3.07 24.07 8.31
N ASP A 20 -4.03 23.63 9.13
CA ASP A 20 -3.93 22.36 9.82
C ASP A 20 -3.94 21.28 8.73
N LYS A 21 -2.76 21.07 8.14
CA LYS A 21 -2.47 19.89 7.35
C LYS A 21 -2.54 18.73 8.33
N LYS A 22 -3.73 18.18 8.56
CA LYS A 22 -3.90 16.91 9.26
C LYS A 22 -2.95 15.94 8.60
N LYS A 23 -1.95 15.47 9.35
CA LYS A 23 -1.02 14.46 8.85
C LYS A 23 -1.84 13.28 8.34
N PRO A 24 -1.53 12.73 7.16
CA PRO A 24 -2.28 11.60 6.63
C PRO A 24 -2.26 10.45 7.63
N LYS A 25 -3.40 9.77 7.79
CA LYS A 25 -3.52 8.61 8.66
C LYS A 25 -2.63 7.50 8.07
N LYS A 26 -1.55 7.15 8.78
CA LYS A 26 -0.61 6.11 8.38
C LYS A 26 -1.31 4.74 8.29
N THR A 27 -0.93 3.94 7.30
CA THR A 27 -1.42 2.58 7.09
C THR A 27 -0.93 1.64 8.20
N TYR A 28 -1.52 0.43 8.29
CA TYR A 28 -1.10 -0.57 9.27
C TYR A 28 0.40 -0.86 9.19
N LEU A 29 0.92 -1.16 8.00
CA LEU A 29 2.33 -1.51 7.84
C LEU A 29 3.26 -0.32 8.10
N ALA A 30 2.85 0.90 7.72
CA ALA A 30 3.63 2.10 8.05
C ALA A 30 3.76 2.28 9.57
N ASN A 31 2.66 2.08 10.33
CA ASN A 31 2.70 2.13 11.79
C ASN A 31 3.59 1.02 12.38
N TYR A 32 3.51 -0.19 11.82
CA TYR A 32 4.38 -1.29 12.23
C TYR A 32 5.87 -0.96 12.01
N ILE A 33 6.24 -0.45 10.83
CA ILE A 33 7.62 -0.07 10.53
C ILE A 33 8.10 1.05 11.46
N ASP A 34 7.26 2.07 11.73
CA ASP A 34 7.59 3.13 12.68
C ASP A 34 7.80 2.61 14.11
N SER A 35 6.99 1.64 14.55
CA SER A 35 7.17 0.99 15.85
C SER A 35 8.52 0.27 15.94
N LEU A 36 8.96 -0.41 14.86
CA LEU A 36 10.27 -1.05 14.81
C LEU A 36 11.41 -0.03 14.86
N LYS A 37 11.28 1.11 14.18
CA LYS A 37 12.29 2.18 14.25
C LYS A 37 12.46 2.69 15.66
N THR A 38 11.35 2.82 16.39
CA THR A 38 11.35 3.27 17.79
C THR A 38 11.92 2.19 18.71
N GLU A 39 11.44 0.95 18.62
CA GLU A 39 11.85 -0.17 19.47
C GLU A 39 13.33 -0.53 19.30
N TYR A 40 13.83 -0.50 18.06
CA TYR A 40 15.19 -0.90 17.72
C TYR A 40 16.14 0.26 17.43
N SER A 41 15.70 1.51 17.62
CA SER A 41 16.48 2.72 17.36
C SER A 41 17.08 2.76 15.94
N LEU A 42 16.28 2.39 14.94
CA LEU A 42 16.71 2.36 13.54
C LEU A 42 16.75 3.77 12.96
N THR A 43 17.83 4.10 12.26
CA THR A 43 17.98 5.40 11.59
C THR A 43 17.16 5.48 10.30
N GLU A 44 16.93 4.34 9.66
CA GLU A 44 16.23 4.21 8.38
C GLU A 44 15.27 3.02 8.41
N ASN A 45 14.41 2.90 7.39
CA ASN A 45 13.46 1.80 7.29
C ASN A 45 14.19 0.46 7.06
N PRO A 46 13.73 -0.65 7.68
CA PRO A 46 14.20 -1.99 7.35
C PRO A 46 13.84 -2.35 5.90
N LEU A 47 14.55 -3.32 5.31
CA LEU A 47 14.18 -3.87 4.01
C LEU A 47 12.82 -4.55 4.14
N LEU A 48 11.83 -4.12 3.36
CA LEU A 48 10.54 -4.79 3.29
C LEU A 48 10.58 -5.87 2.21
N VAL A 49 10.14 -7.08 2.55
CA VAL A 49 10.01 -8.20 1.62
C VAL A 49 8.58 -8.72 1.71
N ILE A 50 7.83 -8.62 0.61
CA ILE A 50 6.44 -9.06 0.51
C ILE A 50 6.39 -10.29 -0.36
N ASP A 51 5.90 -11.40 0.17
CA ASP A 51 5.73 -12.68 -0.53
C ASP A 51 7.03 -13.22 -1.19
N GLY A 52 8.19 -12.77 -0.72
CA GLY A 52 9.50 -13.13 -1.23
C GLY A 52 10.18 -12.06 -2.09
N VAL A 53 9.51 -10.93 -2.37
CA VAL A 53 10.04 -9.85 -3.20
C VAL A 53 10.32 -8.59 -2.41
N ALA A 54 11.50 -8.02 -2.62
CA ALA A 54 11.89 -6.76 -2.00
C ALA A 54 11.01 -5.61 -2.49
N ALA A 55 10.33 -4.96 -1.56
CA ALA A 55 9.50 -3.79 -1.78
C ALA A 55 10.27 -2.53 -1.35
N HIS A 56 10.17 -1.47 -2.16
CA HIS A 56 10.88 -0.22 -1.88
C HIS A 56 9.95 0.80 -1.19
N TYR A 57 10.02 0.83 0.13
CA TYR A 57 9.16 1.65 1.00
C TYR A 57 9.20 3.15 0.64
N GLU A 58 10.39 3.71 0.36
CA GLU A 58 10.59 5.14 0.03
C GLU A 58 9.89 5.57 -1.26
N SER A 59 9.61 4.64 -2.18
CA SER A 59 8.89 4.93 -3.43
C SER A 59 7.37 4.83 -3.31
N MET A 60 6.85 4.54 -2.12
CA MET A 60 5.43 4.28 -1.86
C MET A 60 4.82 5.47 -1.12
N ASN A 61 4.07 6.31 -1.84
CA ASN A 61 3.34 7.47 -1.29
C ASN A 61 2.29 7.04 -0.22
N ASP A 62 1.86 7.98 0.61
CA ASP A 62 0.97 7.91 1.78
C ASP A 62 -0.39 7.20 1.59
N GLY A 63 -0.76 6.81 0.36
CA GLY A 63 -1.96 6.04 0.03
C GLY A 63 -1.71 4.66 -0.59
N TRP A 64 -0.45 4.29 -0.87
CA TRP A 64 -0.11 3.14 -1.72
C TRP A 64 -0.12 1.80 -0.96
N PHE A 65 0.01 1.82 0.36
CA PHE A 65 0.02 0.62 1.17
C PHE A 65 -1.40 0.17 1.54
N LEU A 66 -2.13 -0.37 0.57
CA LEU A 66 -3.50 -0.89 0.76
C LEU A 66 -3.53 -2.30 1.38
N ILE A 67 -2.39 -2.90 1.71
CA ILE A 67 -2.38 -4.17 2.47
C ILE A 67 -2.92 -3.85 3.86
N LYS A 68 -4.17 -4.25 4.10
CA LYS A 68 -4.81 -4.17 5.40
C LYS A 68 -4.26 -5.27 6.30
N GLU A 69 -4.41 -5.10 7.61
CA GLU A 69 -4.03 -6.13 8.58
C GLU A 69 -4.72 -7.47 8.29
N GLU A 70 -5.99 -7.45 7.87
CA GLU A 70 -6.78 -8.65 7.50
C GLU A 70 -6.23 -9.41 6.28
N ASP A 71 -5.40 -8.78 5.46
CA ASP A 71 -4.75 -9.39 4.29
C ASP A 71 -3.40 -10.03 4.61
N ILE A 72 -2.86 -9.79 5.82
CA ILE A 72 -1.54 -10.26 6.26
C ILE A 72 -1.72 -11.60 6.95
N SER A 73 -1.04 -12.64 6.45
CA SER A 73 -0.97 -13.91 7.17
C SER A 73 0.14 -13.90 8.22
N SER A 74 1.32 -13.40 7.86
CA SER A 74 2.43 -13.29 8.79
C SER A 74 3.27 -12.05 8.55
N LEU A 75 3.79 -11.52 9.66
CA LEU A 75 4.68 -10.38 9.69
C LEU A 75 5.82 -10.68 10.67
N LYS A 76 7.06 -10.62 10.19
CA LYS A 76 8.25 -10.95 10.99
C LYS A 76 9.37 -9.94 10.73
N TYR A 77 9.90 -9.36 11.79
CA TYR A 77 11.14 -8.60 11.74
C TYR A 77 12.33 -9.53 12.03
N ILE A 78 13.40 -9.39 11.24
CA ILE A 78 14.69 -10.05 11.40
C ILE A 78 15.71 -8.95 11.62
N LYS A 79 16.44 -9.00 12.75
CA LYS A 79 17.42 -7.95 13.06
C LYS A 79 18.62 -8.05 12.13
N LYS A 80 19.31 -6.93 11.95
CA LYS A 80 20.59 -6.89 11.24
C LYS A 80 21.53 -7.99 11.77
N GLY A 81 22.09 -8.79 10.87
CA GLY A 81 23.05 -9.84 11.20
C GLY A 81 22.44 -11.20 11.59
N GLU A 82 21.13 -11.29 11.80
CA GLU A 82 20.43 -12.57 12.05
C GLU A 82 20.18 -13.36 10.75
N THR A 83 20.38 -12.74 9.60
CA THR A 83 20.35 -13.38 8.28
C THR A 83 21.45 -12.82 7.39
N LYS A 84 21.81 -13.58 6.34
CA LYS A 84 22.79 -13.17 5.32
C LYS A 84 22.24 -13.18 3.89
N ILE A 85 20.98 -13.61 3.72
CA ILE A 85 20.39 -13.85 2.38
C ILE A 85 20.09 -12.55 1.62
N TYR A 86 20.06 -11.41 2.32
CA TYR A 86 19.76 -10.09 1.74
C TYR A 86 21.02 -9.22 1.54
N GLY A 87 22.19 -9.73 1.90
CA GLY A 87 23.48 -9.06 1.70
C GLY A 87 23.51 -7.65 2.30
N SER A 88 24.08 -6.69 1.57
CA SER A 88 24.20 -5.30 2.04
C SER A 88 22.87 -4.54 2.17
N LYS A 89 21.72 -5.15 1.88
CA LYS A 89 20.41 -4.50 1.93
C LYS A 89 19.71 -4.63 3.28
N ASP A 90 20.16 -5.51 4.18
CA ASP A 90 19.58 -5.72 5.52
C ASP A 90 20.22 -4.85 6.61
N VAL A 91 20.81 -3.71 6.24
CA VAL A 91 21.56 -2.84 7.16
C VAL A 91 20.76 -2.34 8.36
N ASN A 92 19.42 -2.29 8.24
CA ASN A 92 18.48 -1.95 9.31
C ASN A 92 17.55 -3.13 9.67
N GLY A 93 17.96 -4.36 9.33
CA GLY A 93 17.13 -5.55 9.41
C GLY A 93 16.14 -5.67 8.25
N VAL A 94 15.26 -6.67 8.36
CA VAL A 94 14.32 -7.07 7.30
C VAL A 94 12.94 -7.34 7.88
N VAL A 95 11.91 -6.79 7.28
CA VAL A 95 10.51 -7.14 7.55
C VAL A 95 10.04 -8.09 6.47
N LEU A 96 9.70 -9.32 6.86
CA LEU A 96 9.06 -10.32 6.01
C LEU A 96 7.54 -10.24 6.21
N LEU A 97 6.82 -9.98 5.12
CA LEU A 97 5.37 -10.00 5.07
C LEU A 97 4.94 -11.12 4.14
N THR A 98 4.06 -12.01 4.63
CA THR A 98 3.37 -12.99 3.79
C THR A 98 1.89 -12.64 3.75
N THR A 99 1.32 -12.50 2.55
CA THR A 99 -0.11 -12.22 2.39
C THR A 99 -0.93 -13.52 2.50
N MET A 100 -2.18 -13.39 2.95
CA MET A 100 -3.16 -14.48 2.92
C MET A 100 -3.33 -15.04 1.50
N LEU A 101 -3.23 -14.18 0.47
CA LEU A 101 -3.29 -14.59 -0.92
C LEU A 101 -2.13 -15.53 -1.31
N SER A 102 -0.89 -15.18 -0.94
CA SER A 102 0.30 -15.99 -1.19
C SER A 102 0.26 -17.33 -0.48
N GLU A 103 -0.20 -17.37 0.78
CA GLU A 103 -0.37 -18.65 1.48
C GLU A 103 -1.41 -19.55 0.81
N ARG A 104 -2.57 -19.00 0.43
CA ARG A 104 -3.62 -19.73 -0.29
C ARG A 104 -3.09 -20.32 -1.60
N GLN A 105 -2.24 -19.57 -2.31
CA GLN A 105 -1.61 -20.03 -3.55
C GLN A 105 -0.57 -21.14 -3.31
N ARG A 106 0.25 -21.04 -2.25
CA ARG A 106 1.29 -22.03 -1.91
C ARG A 106 0.72 -23.33 -1.38
N ALA A 107 -0.35 -23.26 -0.61
CA ALA A 107 -0.95 -24.43 0.03
C ALA A 107 -1.67 -25.38 -0.95
N ASN A 108 -1.79 -25.04 -2.25
CA ASN A 108 -2.64 -25.74 -3.22
C ASN A 108 -4.07 -25.99 -2.70
N THR A 109 -4.49 -25.28 -1.65
CA THR A 109 -5.84 -25.33 -1.15
C THR A 109 -6.68 -24.59 -2.18
N LYS A 110 -7.58 -25.33 -2.83
CA LYS A 110 -8.62 -24.79 -3.69
C LYS A 110 -9.47 -23.88 -2.82
N LEU A 111 -9.04 -22.64 -2.72
CA LEU A 111 -9.80 -21.62 -2.04
C LEU A 111 -11.07 -21.41 -2.86
N GLU A 112 -12.21 -21.76 -2.28
CA GLU A 112 -13.53 -21.70 -2.93
C GLU A 112 -14.06 -20.28 -3.15
N LYS A 113 -13.21 -19.25 -3.07
CA LYS A 113 -13.61 -17.89 -3.41
C LYS A 113 -13.54 -17.71 -4.92
N LYS A 114 -14.68 -17.43 -5.54
CA LYS A 114 -14.76 -16.96 -6.91
C LYS A 114 -14.11 -15.58 -6.97
N THR A 115 -12.92 -15.53 -7.57
CA THR A 115 -12.03 -14.37 -7.53
C THR A 115 -11.88 -13.75 -8.92
N ILE A 116 -11.99 -12.43 -9.02
CA ILE A 116 -11.62 -11.66 -10.22
C ILE A 116 -10.24 -11.02 -10.02
N TYR A 117 -9.41 -11.04 -11.05
CA TYR A 117 -8.06 -10.47 -11.02
C TYR A 117 -8.03 -9.23 -11.91
N VAL A 118 -7.52 -8.13 -11.37
CA VAL A 118 -7.39 -6.85 -12.08
C VAL A 118 -5.95 -6.39 -11.99
N LEU A 119 -5.34 -6.07 -13.14
CA LEU A 119 -3.99 -5.54 -13.27
C LEU A 119 -4.06 -4.14 -13.89
N ASP A 120 -3.66 -3.12 -13.14
CA ASP A 120 -3.63 -1.73 -13.60
C ASP A 120 -4.97 -1.26 -14.21
N GLY A 121 -6.07 -1.75 -13.65
CA GLY A 121 -7.44 -1.45 -14.08
C GLY A 121 -8.03 -2.42 -15.11
N GLU A 122 -7.23 -3.31 -15.68
CA GLU A 122 -7.71 -4.29 -16.67
C GLU A 122 -7.96 -5.66 -16.03
N ILE A 123 -9.07 -6.31 -16.41
CA ILE A 123 -9.39 -7.66 -15.94
C ILE A 123 -8.47 -8.66 -16.65
N ILE A 124 -7.81 -9.52 -15.87
CA ILE A 124 -6.91 -10.55 -16.38
C ILE A 124 -7.32 -11.93 -15.88
N SER A 125 -6.85 -12.98 -16.55
CA SER A 125 -7.04 -14.35 -16.09
C SER A 125 -6.15 -14.68 -14.89
N LEU A 126 -6.52 -15.72 -14.13
CA LEU A 126 -5.65 -16.30 -13.09
C LEU A 126 -4.28 -16.73 -13.65
N ALA A 127 -4.25 -17.22 -14.88
CA ALA A 127 -3.02 -17.66 -15.53
C ALA A 127 -2.08 -16.49 -15.84
N GLU A 128 -2.62 -15.34 -16.24
CA GLU A 128 -1.87 -14.10 -16.44
C GLU A 128 -1.41 -13.52 -15.11
N TYR A 129 -2.29 -13.49 -14.11
CA TYR A 129 -1.96 -13.02 -12.76
C TYR A 129 -0.74 -13.78 -12.19
N LYS A 130 -0.71 -15.10 -12.34
CA LYS A 130 0.41 -15.95 -11.89
C LYS A 130 1.74 -15.69 -12.63
N LYS A 131 1.68 -15.05 -13.80
CA LYS A 131 2.85 -14.71 -14.62
C LYS A 131 3.33 -13.28 -14.41
N ILE A 132 2.64 -12.48 -13.58
CA ILE A 132 3.08 -11.13 -13.28
C ILE A 132 4.47 -11.18 -12.65
N ASP A 133 5.38 -10.40 -13.23
CA ASP A 133 6.70 -10.18 -12.64
C ASP A 133 6.53 -9.42 -11.33
N GLN A 134 6.71 -10.13 -10.22
CA GLN A 134 6.53 -9.58 -8.89
C GLN A 134 7.45 -8.40 -8.59
N SER A 135 8.59 -8.27 -9.29
CA SER A 135 9.49 -7.11 -9.13
C SER A 135 8.92 -5.80 -9.67
N LYS A 136 7.91 -5.88 -10.55
CA LYS A 136 7.21 -4.73 -11.13
C LYS A 136 5.98 -4.32 -10.32
N ILE A 137 5.50 -5.19 -9.43
CA ILE A 137 4.36 -4.92 -8.56
C ILE A 137 4.76 -3.89 -7.53
N ILE A 138 3.97 -2.82 -7.43
CA ILE A 138 4.14 -1.79 -6.41
C ILE A 138 3.00 -1.82 -5.38
N GLY A 139 1.90 -2.52 -5.68
CA GLY A 139 0.84 -2.77 -4.71
C GLY A 139 -0.11 -3.89 -5.11
N THR A 140 -0.67 -4.55 -4.10
CA THR A 140 -1.76 -5.52 -4.24
C THR A 140 -2.81 -5.25 -3.17
N ALA A 141 -4.09 -5.35 -3.54
CA ALA A 141 -5.21 -5.22 -2.61
C ALA A 141 -6.21 -6.36 -2.81
N THR A 142 -6.74 -6.89 -1.71
CA THR A 142 -7.94 -7.75 -1.73
C THR A 142 -9.15 -6.87 -1.44
N ILE A 143 -10.13 -6.89 -2.35
CA ILE A 143 -11.36 -6.13 -2.23
C ILE A 143 -12.53 -7.09 -2.16
N THR A 144 -13.23 -7.09 -1.04
CA THR A 144 -14.46 -7.88 -0.83
C THR A 144 -15.72 -7.03 -0.95
N GLU A 145 -15.57 -5.71 -1.06
CA GLU A 145 -16.68 -4.77 -1.16
C GLU A 145 -17.40 -4.92 -2.50
N GLN A 146 -18.66 -5.36 -2.43
CA GLN A 146 -19.45 -5.71 -3.62
C GLN A 146 -19.78 -4.51 -4.51
N SER A 147 -19.79 -3.29 -3.97
CA SER A 147 -19.93 -2.04 -4.74
C SER A 147 -18.76 -1.87 -5.71
N VAL A 148 -17.52 -2.05 -5.24
CA VAL A 148 -16.29 -1.92 -6.04
C VAL A 148 -16.18 -3.05 -7.05
N ILE A 149 -16.49 -4.29 -6.66
CA ILE A 149 -16.46 -5.44 -7.59
C ILE A 149 -17.38 -5.22 -8.79
N LYS A 150 -18.53 -4.57 -8.57
CA LYS A 150 -19.51 -4.26 -9.63
C LYS A 150 -19.01 -3.23 -10.64
N GLU A 151 -17.97 -2.46 -10.34
CA GLU A 151 -17.33 -1.56 -11.30
C GLU A 151 -16.60 -2.34 -12.40
N PHE A 152 -16.17 -3.57 -12.12
CA PHE A 152 -15.43 -4.43 -13.05
C PHE A 152 -16.33 -5.50 -13.70
N THR A 153 -17.35 -5.99 -13.00
CA THR A 153 -18.17 -7.09 -13.51
C THR A 153 -19.58 -7.11 -12.95
N SER A 154 -20.56 -7.52 -13.79
CA SER A 154 -21.94 -7.78 -13.36
C SER A 154 -22.12 -9.14 -12.66
N ASP A 155 -21.15 -10.04 -12.82
CA ASP A 155 -21.20 -11.38 -12.26
C ASP A 155 -20.95 -11.35 -10.75
N LYS A 156 -21.53 -12.33 -10.04
CA LYS A 156 -21.25 -12.51 -8.61
C LYS A 156 -19.83 -13.06 -8.42
N TYR A 157 -18.97 -12.33 -7.71
CA TYR A 157 -17.63 -12.72 -7.26
C TYR A 157 -17.49 -12.45 -5.76
N ASP A 158 -16.68 -13.26 -5.08
CA ASP A 158 -16.47 -13.16 -3.63
C ASP A 158 -15.40 -12.12 -3.28
N GLU A 159 -14.37 -11.99 -4.13
CA GLU A 159 -13.32 -11.00 -3.99
C GLU A 159 -12.72 -10.58 -5.33
N LEU A 160 -12.14 -9.39 -5.33
CA LEU A 160 -11.31 -8.84 -6.39
C LEU A 160 -9.88 -8.70 -5.86
N ILE A 161 -8.91 -9.21 -6.61
CA ILE A 161 -7.49 -8.95 -6.38
C ILE A 161 -7.06 -7.86 -7.36
N TYR A 162 -6.77 -6.67 -6.83
CA TYR A 162 -6.25 -5.54 -7.60
C TYR A 162 -4.74 -5.52 -7.47
N VAL A 163 -4.03 -5.62 -8.59
CA VAL A 163 -2.59 -5.49 -8.68
C VAL A 163 -2.29 -4.21 -9.44
N THR A 164 -1.36 -3.41 -8.92
CA THR A 164 -0.84 -2.26 -9.66
C THR A 164 0.67 -2.38 -9.82
N THR A 165 1.15 -2.04 -11.02
CA THR A 165 2.57 -2.09 -11.36
C THR A 165 3.13 -0.70 -11.58
N LYS A 166 4.47 -0.59 -11.55
CA LYS A 166 5.15 0.64 -11.96
C LYS A 166 4.86 0.86 -13.44
N MET A 167 4.26 2.01 -13.79
CA MET A 167 4.18 2.40 -15.21
C MET A 167 5.59 2.33 -15.81
N PRO A 168 5.76 1.79 -17.03
CA PRO A 168 7.03 1.88 -17.74
C PRO A 168 7.45 3.35 -17.77
N THR A 169 8.63 3.64 -17.25
CA THR A 169 9.24 4.95 -17.44
C THR A 169 9.77 4.91 -18.86
N GLU A 170 9.11 5.62 -19.78
CA GLU A 170 9.62 5.86 -21.14
C GLU A 170 11.00 6.55 -21.10
#